data_AF-A0A8J4W999-F1
#
_entry.id   AF-A0A8J4W999-F1
#
_cell.length_a   1.000
_cell.length_b   1.000
_cell.length_c   1.000
_cell.angle_alpha   90.00
_cell.angle_beta   90.00
_cell.angle_gamma   90.00
#
_symmetry.space_group_name_H-M   'P 1'
#
loop_
_entity.id
_entity.type
_entity.pdbx_description
1 polymer ?
#
loop_
_entity_poly.entity_id
_entity_poly.type
_entity_poly.pdbx_seq_one_letter_code
_entity_poly.pdbx_strand_id
1 'polypeptide(L)'
;MLQNAGIPTAVASLETDNEIQERIARFLRVQRERGQDFQTTLQDKKEVRNPYILEKVVDYFHIDELQSNFSQNVFDPHGLPLHEYSDALALEQKKLEDKQQ
;
A
#
# COMPACT_ATOMS: atom_id res chain seq x y z
N MET A 1 -9.78 -16.22 13.43
CA MET A 1 -10.11 -15.69 12.09
C MET A 1 -8.93 -14.97 11.41
N LEU A 2 -7.94 -14.40 12.13
CA LEU A 2 -6.83 -13.64 11.49
C LEU A 2 -5.58 -14.47 11.12
N GLN A 3 -5.48 -15.74 11.49
CA GLN A 3 -4.27 -16.55 11.33
C GLN A 3 -3.88 -16.84 9.87
N ASN A 4 -4.81 -16.68 8.92
CA ASN A 4 -4.58 -16.95 7.50
C ASN A 4 -4.60 -15.68 6.64
N ALA A 5 -4.59 -14.49 7.25
CA ALA A 5 -4.72 -13.22 6.54
C ALA A 5 -3.42 -12.75 5.86
N GLY A 6 -2.37 -13.59 5.84
CA GLY A 6 -1.04 -13.22 5.33
C GLY A 6 -0.31 -12.17 6.17
N ILE A 7 -0.86 -11.77 7.32
CA ILE A 7 -0.19 -10.86 8.25
C ILE A 7 0.87 -11.68 8.99
N PRO A 8 2.17 -11.35 8.88
CA PRO A 8 3.21 -12.05 9.61
C PRO A 8 2.95 -11.94 11.12
N THR A 9 3.11 -13.05 11.85
CA THR A 9 3.06 -13.02 13.32
C THR A 9 4.07 -11.99 13.81
N ALA A 10 3.62 -11.09 14.70
CA ALA A 10 4.48 -10.05 15.26
C ALA A 10 5.76 -10.69 15.78
N VAL A 11 6.87 -10.44 15.10
CA VAL A 11 8.18 -10.94 15.47
C VAL A 11 8.58 -10.25 16.76
N ALA A 12 8.60 -11.00 17.87
CA ALA A 12 8.81 -10.48 19.22
C ALA A 12 10.18 -9.82 19.46
N SER A 13 11.04 -9.76 18.45
CA SER A 13 12.47 -9.45 18.56
C SER A 13 13.02 -8.53 17.47
N LEU A 14 12.19 -7.86 16.67
CA LEU A 14 12.72 -6.74 15.90
C LEU A 14 13.11 -5.65 16.90
N GLU A 15 14.40 -5.31 16.95
CA GLU A 15 14.88 -4.14 17.66
C GLU A 15 14.09 -2.94 17.15
N THR A 16 13.14 -2.51 17.96
CA THR A 16 12.31 -1.36 17.64
C THR A 16 13.14 -0.15 17.93
N ASP A 17 13.34 0.70 16.92
CA ASP A 17 14.07 1.95 17.08
C ASP A 17 13.47 2.73 18.26
N ASN A 18 14.29 2.91 19.30
CA ASN A 18 13.88 3.56 20.54
C ASN A 18 13.34 4.98 20.26
N GLU A 19 13.88 5.67 19.25
CA GLU A 19 13.39 6.99 18.87
C GLU A 19 11.94 6.94 18.38
N ILE A 20 11.61 5.95 17.54
CA ILE A 20 10.25 5.76 17.02
C ILE A 20 9.29 5.41 18.15
N GLN A 21 9.69 4.53 19.06
CA GLN A 21 8.88 4.14 20.21
C GLN A 21 8.58 5.35 21.12
N GLU A 22 9.59 6.16 21.42
CA GLU A 22 9.41 7.39 22.20
C GLU A 22 8.49 8.39 21.50
N ARG A 23 8.61 8.53 20.19
CA ARG A 23 7.77 9.43 19.40
C ARG A 23 6.31 9.01 19.40
N ILE A 24 6.05 7.71 19.25
CA ILE A 24 4.70 7.13 19.36
C ILE A 24 4.14 7.31 20.77
N ALA A 25 4.93 6.99 21.80
CA ALA A 25 4.52 7.15 23.19
C ALA A 25 4.15 8.60 23.52
N ARG A 26 4.95 9.56 23.05
CA ARG A 26 4.69 11.00 23.19
C ARG A 26 3.39 11.41 22.50
N PHE A 27 3.18 10.96 21.26
CA PHE A 27 1.96 11.23 20.51
C PHE A 27 0.72 10.71 21.25
N LEU A 28 0.74 9.45 21.69
CA LEU A 28 -0.37 8.83 22.42
C LEU A 28 -0.66 9.51 23.76
N ARG A 29 0.37 10.01 24.44
CA ARG A 29 0.21 10.79 25.67
C ARG A 29 -0.53 12.11 25.40
N VAL A 30 -0.08 12.88 24.42
CA VAL A 30 -0.72 14.16 24.06
C VAL A 30 -2.17 13.98 23.62
N GLN A 31 -2.46 12.93 22.85
CA GLN A 31 -3.83 12.61 22.44
C GLN A 31 -4.74 12.33 23.65
N ARG A 32 -4.26 11.54 24.62
CA ARG A 32 -4.99 11.25 25.86
C ARG A 32 -5.22 12.52 26.70
N GLU A 33 -4.21 13.36 26.84
CA GLU A 33 -4.31 14.61 27.63
C GLU A 33 -5.27 15.63 27.01
N ARG A 34 -5.35 15.70 25.67
CA ARG A 34 -6.25 16.61 24.95
C ARG A 34 -7.70 16.12 24.85
N GLY A 35 -7.94 14.83 25.10
CA GLY A 35 -9.27 14.23 24.96
C GLY A 35 -9.82 14.25 23.53
N GLN A 36 -8.98 14.53 22.53
CA GLN A 36 -9.35 14.55 21.11
C GLN A 36 -8.85 13.29 20.42
N ASP A 37 -9.72 12.66 19.64
CA ASP A 37 -9.35 11.54 18.80
C ASP A 37 -8.50 12.01 17.60
N PHE A 38 -7.53 11.20 17.22
CA PHE A 38 -6.67 11.49 16.07
C PHE A 38 -7.50 11.55 14.79
N GLN A 39 -8.49 10.66 14.68
CA GLN A 39 -9.39 10.61 13.53
C GLN A 39 -10.13 11.94 13.32
N THR A 40 -10.67 12.52 14.40
CA THR A 40 -11.35 13.82 14.34
C THR A 40 -10.41 14.92 13.88
N THR A 41 -9.22 14.98 14.47
CA THR A 41 -8.20 15.97 14.12
C THR A 41 -7.75 15.85 12.66
N LEU A 42 -7.70 14.61 12.15
CA LEU A 42 -7.35 14.32 10.77
C LEU A 42 -8.46 14.76 9.81
N GLN A 43 -9.73 14.51 10.16
CA GLN A 43 -10.89 14.91 9.36
C GLN A 43 -11.12 16.43 9.32
N ASP A 44 -10.70 17.17 10.34
CA ASP A 44 -10.79 18.64 10.33
C ASP A 44 -9.92 19.26 9.22
N LYS A 45 -8.80 18.62 8.89
CA LYS A 45 -7.91 19.07 7.81
C LYS A 45 -8.61 18.97 6.47
N LYS A 46 -8.74 20.12 5.79
CA LYS A 46 -9.41 20.23 4.48
C LYS A 46 -8.79 19.30 3.42
N GLU A 47 -7.47 19.14 3.46
CA GLU A 47 -6.72 18.28 2.52
C GLU A 47 -7.12 16.81 2.64
N VAL A 48 -7.38 16.33 3.86
CA VAL A 48 -7.73 14.92 4.12
C VAL A 48 -9.21 14.64 3.85
N ARG A 49 -10.05 15.67 3.78
CA ARG A 49 -11.44 15.56 3.31
C ARG A 49 -11.57 15.45 1.79
N ASN A 50 -10.48 15.64 1.04
CA ASN A 50 -10.49 15.44 -0.39
C ASN A 50 -10.55 13.94 -0.71
N PRO A 51 -11.55 13.42 -1.43
CA PRO A 51 -11.59 12.00 -1.81
C PRO A 51 -10.37 11.57 -2.64
N TYR A 52 -9.69 12.50 -3.31
CA TYR A 52 -8.46 12.24 -4.07
C TYR A 52 -7.16 12.33 -3.23
N ILE A 53 -7.24 12.49 -1.91
CA ILE A 53 -6.03 12.54 -1.06
C ILE A 53 -5.26 11.23 -1.09
N LEU A 54 -5.95 10.09 -1.24
CA LEU A 54 -5.32 8.77 -1.23
C LEU A 54 -4.30 8.61 -2.36
N GLU A 55 -4.61 9.11 -3.55
CA GLU A 55 -3.69 9.13 -4.70
C GLU A 55 -2.39 9.88 -4.34
N LYS A 56 -2.52 11.03 -3.67
CA LYS A 56 -1.35 11.80 -3.19
C LYS A 56 -0.56 11.10 -2.10
N VAL A 57 -1.23 10.34 -1.23
CA VAL A 57 -0.59 9.54 -0.19
C VAL A 57 0.21 8.41 -0.83
N VAL A 58 -0.39 7.70 -1.78
CA VAL A 58 0.27 6.63 -2.55
C VAL A 58 1.51 7.17 -3.25
N ASP A 59 1.36 8.28 -4.00
CA ASP A 59 2.48 8.94 -4.68
C ASP A 59 3.59 9.36 -3.71
N TYR A 60 3.23 10.04 -2.61
CA TYR A 60 4.20 10.62 -1.68
C TYR A 60 4.99 9.55 -0.93
N PHE A 61 4.33 8.48 -0.49
CA PHE A 61 4.97 7.38 0.23
C PHE A 61 5.51 6.28 -0.70
N HIS A 62 5.34 6.43 -2.03
CA HIS A 62 5.75 5.45 -3.03
C HIS A 62 5.16 4.06 -2.72
N ILE A 63 3.88 4.02 -2.38
CA ILE A 63 3.18 2.79 -2.03
C ILE A 63 2.92 2.01 -3.32
N ASP A 64 3.36 0.76 -3.37
CA ASP A 64 2.95 -0.17 -4.41
C ASP A 64 1.54 -0.69 -4.11
N GLU A 65 0.55 -0.19 -4.86
CA GLU A 65 -0.86 -0.53 -4.67
C GLU A 65 -1.19 -1.98 -5.00
N LEU A 66 -0.35 -2.65 -5.79
CA LEU A 66 -0.54 -4.05 -6.19
C LEU A 66 0.19 -5.01 -5.23
N GLN A 67 1.02 -4.49 -4.33
CA GLN A 67 1.77 -5.29 -3.38
C GLN A 67 0.83 -6.01 -2.39
N SER A 68 1.24 -7.22 -1.99
CA SER A 68 0.57 -7.99 -0.95
C SER A 68 1.51 -8.25 0.24
N ASN A 69 0.94 -8.72 1.35
CA ASN A 69 1.72 -9.22 2.49
C ASN A 69 2.32 -10.62 2.25
N PHE A 70 2.01 -11.27 1.12
CA PHE A 70 2.61 -12.54 0.75
C PHE A 70 4.03 -12.32 0.19
N SER A 71 4.88 -13.32 0.36
CA SER A 71 6.19 -13.34 -0.29
C SER A 71 6.03 -13.47 -1.81
N GLN A 72 6.96 -12.89 -2.57
CA GLN A 72 6.90 -12.87 -4.04
C GLN A 72 6.84 -14.25 -4.69
N ASN A 73 7.39 -15.29 -4.04
CA ASN A 73 7.26 -16.67 -4.51
C ASN A 73 5.83 -17.23 -4.41
N VAL A 74 4.97 -16.63 -3.58
CA VAL A 74 3.55 -16.98 -3.43
C VAL A 74 2.69 -16.08 -4.32
N PHE A 75 2.98 -14.78 -4.34
CA PHE A 75 2.28 -13.81 -5.16
C PHE A 75 3.23 -12.69 -5.55
N ASP A 76 3.54 -12.62 -6.85
CA ASP A 76 4.27 -11.51 -7.45
C ASP A 76 3.30 -10.71 -8.35
N PRO A 77 2.84 -9.52 -7.91
CA PRO A 77 1.95 -8.69 -8.71
C PRO A 77 2.58 -8.20 -10.01
N HIS A 78 3.91 -8.16 -10.09
CA HIS A 78 4.66 -7.70 -11.27
C HIS A 78 5.37 -8.85 -12.00
N GLY A 79 5.06 -10.09 -11.63
CA GLY A 79 5.71 -11.28 -12.17
C GLY A 79 5.25 -11.66 -13.60
N LEU A 80 4.21 -10.99 -14.12
CA LEU A 80 3.69 -11.27 -15.45
C LEU A 80 4.70 -10.84 -16.53
N PRO A 81 5.09 -11.74 -17.46
CA PRO A 81 5.97 -11.38 -18.56
C PRO A 81 5.35 -10.37 -19.53
N LEU A 82 6.17 -9.48 -20.12
CA LEU A 82 5.70 -8.40 -21.00
C LEU A 82 4.81 -8.88 -22.17
N HIS A 83 5.07 -10.06 -22.71
CA HIS A 83 4.32 -10.60 -23.85
C HIS A 83 2.92 -11.11 -23.49
N GLU A 84 2.63 -11.31 -22.20
CA GLU A 84 1.34 -11.77 -21.70
C GLU A 84 0.40 -10.61 -21.34
N TYR A 85 0.88 -9.36 -21.39
CA TYR A 85 0.03 -8.19 -21.17
C TYR A 85 -0.95 -8.03 -22.34
N SER A 86 -2.16 -7.58 -22.02
CA SER A 86 -3.24 -7.34 -22.98
C SER A 86 -2.79 -6.49 -24.17
N ASP A 87 -1.97 -5.48 -23.91
CA ASP A 87 -1.50 -4.55 -24.94
C ASP A 87 -0.54 -5.21 -25.92
N ALA A 88 0.35 -6.09 -25.41
CA ALA A 88 1.26 -6.87 -26.23
C ALA A 88 0.49 -7.89 -27.09
N LEU A 89 -0.49 -8.57 -26.49
CA LEU A 89 -1.36 -9.52 -27.20
C LEU A 89 -2.18 -8.84 -28.30
N ALA A 90 -2.77 -7.68 -28.02
CA ALA A 90 -3.53 -6.90 -29.00
C ALA A 90 -2.64 -6.45 -30.17
N LEU A 91 -1.39 -6.06 -29.89
CA LEU A 91 -0.44 -5.67 -30.92
C LEU A 91 -0.05 -6.85 -31.83
N GLU A 92 0.16 -8.04 -31.26
CA GLU A 92 0.44 -9.24 -32.06
C GLU A 92 -0.75 -9.66 -32.91
N GLN A 93 -1.98 -9.62 -32.36
CA GLN A 93 -3.21 -9.92 -33.09
C GLN A 93 -3.35 -9.02 -34.32
N LYS A 94 -3.18 -7.71 -34.15
CA LYS A 94 -3.22 -6.76 -35.27
C LYS A 94 -2.18 -7.07 -36.35
N LYS A 95 -0.94 -7.38 -35.95
CA LYS A 95 0.13 -7.75 -36.92
C LYS A 95 -0.20 -9.02 -37.71
N LEU A 96 -0.92 -9.96 -37.12
CA LEU A 96 -1.36 -11.19 -37.80
C LEU A 96 -2.50 -10.92 -38.77
N GLU A 97 -3.42 -10.01 -38.44
CA GLU A 97 -4.50 -9.57 -39.32
C GLU A 97 -3.94 -8.83 -40.54
N ASP A 98 -3.00 -7.89 -40.33
CA ASP A 98 -2.36 -7.12 -41.40
C ASP A 98 -1.56 -8.01 -42.37
N LYS A 99 -1.02 -9.14 -41.90
CA LYS A 99 -0.29 -10.11 -42.74
C LYS A 99 -1.19 -11.01 -43.58
N GLN A 100 -2.47 -11.11 -43.22
CA GLN A 100 -3.46 -11.94 -43.93
C GLN A 100 -4.25 -11.17 -44.98
N GLN A 101 -4.10 -9.83 -45.03
CA GLN A 101 -4.59 -8.96 -46.10
C GLN A 101 -3.55 -8.81 -47.22
#